data_AF-A0A2V8N5S1-F1
#
_entry.id   AF-A0A2V8N5S1-F1
#
_cell.length_a   1.000
_cell.length_b   1.000
_cell.length_c   1.000
_cell.angle_alpha   90.00
_cell.angle_beta   90.00
_cell.angle_gamma   90.00
#
_symmetry.space_group_name_H-M   'P 1'
#
loop_
_entity.id
_entity.type
_entity.pdbx_description
1 polymer ?
#
loop_
_entity_poly.entity_id
_entity_poly.type
_entity_poly.pdbx_seq_one_letter_code
_entity_poly.pdbx_strand_id
1 'polypeptide(L)'
;MSDEKGREAINNFLRRIQGAQTGQIISIDDGAVVQAFPFDRFYVLSYRRYPVAPALPESLAYNNLLVVHADEKVEFIRDPSALEAFFRSQLRPVTAELQARHSVKAWLRLSQEFQQDGFFQFSTPESGLLVVTERGVMRASGKAEVGSDYGNSGEIFISLSFNPAGRLTDERNSDLDDFDLWSGIRKRHLRDW
;
A
#
# COMPACT_ATOMS: atom_id res chain seq x y z
N MET A 1 -16.18 -11.25 6.34
CA MET A 1 -15.75 -12.48 5.66
C MET A 1 -14.61 -13.14 6.44
N SER A 2 -14.59 -14.48 6.52
CA SER A 2 -13.51 -15.26 7.14
C SER A 2 -12.33 -15.46 6.16
N ASP A 3 -11.14 -15.73 6.69
CA ASP A 3 -9.95 -16.01 5.88
C ASP A 3 -10.15 -17.22 4.96
N GLU A 4 -10.77 -18.29 5.48
CA GLU A 4 -11.09 -19.51 4.72
C GLU A 4 -11.94 -19.21 3.47
N LYS A 5 -13.00 -18.41 3.62
CA LYS A 5 -13.85 -17.99 2.50
C LYS A 5 -13.10 -17.15 1.48
N GLY A 6 -12.24 -16.23 1.94
CA GLY A 6 -11.43 -15.41 1.04
C GLY A 6 -10.44 -16.24 0.24
N ARG A 7 -9.78 -17.22 0.87
CA ARG A 7 -8.88 -18.18 0.19
C ARG A 7 -9.64 -19.04 -0.82
N GLU A 8 -10.85 -19.48 -0.49
CA GLU A 8 -11.69 -20.23 -1.42
C GLU A 8 -12.07 -19.41 -2.66
N ALA A 9 -12.49 -18.16 -2.46
CA ALA A 9 -12.79 -17.23 -3.55
C ALA A 9 -11.57 -17.02 -4.47
N ILE A 10 -10.38 -16.81 -3.90
CA ILE A 10 -9.14 -16.69 -4.66
C ILE A 10 -8.85 -17.97 -5.43
N ASN A 11 -8.93 -19.14 -4.80
CA ASN A 11 -8.69 -20.41 -5.51
C ASN A 11 -9.65 -20.62 -6.69
N ASN A 12 -10.93 -20.28 -6.52
CA ASN A 12 -11.92 -20.34 -7.60
C ASN A 12 -11.60 -19.35 -8.73
N PHE A 13 -11.10 -18.17 -8.39
CA PHE A 13 -10.63 -17.19 -9.36
C PHE A 13 -9.37 -17.65 -10.11
N LEU A 14 -8.36 -18.18 -9.41
CA LEU A 14 -7.09 -18.63 -9.99
C LEU A 14 -7.24 -19.88 -10.88
N ARG A 15 -8.25 -20.73 -10.67
CA ARG A 15 -8.57 -21.85 -11.59
C ARG A 15 -8.82 -21.40 -13.04
N ARG A 16 -9.17 -20.12 -13.24
CA ARG A 16 -9.41 -19.53 -14.56
C ARG A 16 -8.12 -19.05 -15.24
N ILE A 17 -6.99 -19.10 -14.54
CA ILE A 17 -5.68 -18.66 -15.03
C ILE A 17 -4.76 -19.88 -15.06
N GLN A 18 -4.35 -20.28 -16.26
CA GLN A 18 -3.45 -21.42 -16.43
C GLN A 18 -2.12 -21.14 -15.73
N GLY A 19 -1.68 -22.07 -14.87
CA GLY A 19 -0.39 -21.97 -14.17
C GLY A 19 -0.40 -21.16 -12.87
N ALA A 20 -1.53 -20.53 -12.51
CA ALA A 20 -1.62 -19.68 -11.32
C ALA A 20 -1.72 -20.45 -9.98
N GLN A 21 -1.89 -21.77 -10.02
CA GLN A 21 -2.15 -22.60 -8.84
C GLN A 21 -0.89 -22.94 -8.03
N THR A 22 0.30 -22.61 -8.54
CA THR A 22 1.58 -22.93 -7.91
C THR A 22 2.04 -21.87 -6.89
N GLY A 23 1.37 -20.71 -6.87
CA GLY A 23 1.67 -19.64 -5.93
C GLY A 23 1.11 -19.92 -4.52
N GLN A 24 1.76 -19.34 -3.53
CA GLN A 24 1.31 -19.36 -2.14
C GLN A 24 0.41 -18.14 -1.87
N ILE A 25 -0.75 -18.37 -1.29
CA ILE A 25 -1.66 -17.30 -0.84
C ILE A 25 -1.33 -16.94 0.61
N ILE A 26 -0.99 -15.68 0.86
CA ILE A 26 -0.62 -15.12 2.17
C ILE A 26 -1.63 -14.01 2.51
N SER A 27 -2.19 -14.03 3.71
CA SER A 27 -3.15 -13.02 4.16
C SER A 27 -2.42 -11.77 4.66
N ILE A 28 -2.94 -10.59 4.34
CA ILE A 28 -2.47 -9.29 4.87
C ILE A 28 -3.45 -8.85 5.94
N ASP A 29 -3.16 -9.21 7.19
CA ASP A 29 -4.01 -8.95 8.36
C ASP A 29 -3.52 -7.77 9.21
N ASP A 30 -2.67 -6.92 8.63
CA ASP A 30 -2.17 -5.71 9.27
C ASP A 30 -3.31 -4.84 9.83
N GLY A 31 -3.23 -4.50 11.12
CA GLY A 31 -4.31 -3.80 11.81
C GLY A 31 -4.74 -2.50 11.12
N ALA A 32 -3.81 -1.73 10.57
CA ALA A 32 -4.12 -0.52 9.82
C ALA A 32 -4.90 -0.80 8.52
N VAL A 33 -4.56 -1.87 7.79
CA VAL A 33 -5.27 -2.31 6.57
C VAL A 33 -6.70 -2.71 6.93
N VAL A 34 -6.86 -3.52 7.98
CA VAL A 34 -8.19 -3.95 8.46
C VAL A 34 -9.05 -2.78 8.92
N GLN A 35 -8.46 -1.76 9.54
CA GLN A 35 -9.20 -0.57 9.99
C GLN A 35 -9.59 0.36 8.81
N ALA A 36 -8.71 0.50 7.81
CA ALA A 36 -8.98 1.28 6.61
C ALA A 36 -10.09 0.63 5.75
N PHE A 37 -10.05 -0.70 5.61
CA PHE A 37 -10.93 -1.49 4.74
C PHE A 37 -11.58 -2.66 5.49
N PRO A 38 -12.56 -2.43 6.38
CA PRO A 38 -13.09 -3.48 7.25
C PRO A 38 -13.96 -4.52 6.53
N PHE A 39 -14.38 -4.24 5.30
CA PHE A 39 -15.24 -5.11 4.51
C PHE A 39 -14.48 -5.91 3.45
N ASP A 40 -13.24 -5.52 3.17
CA ASP A 40 -12.36 -6.19 2.22
C ASP A 40 -11.31 -7.03 2.96
N ARG A 41 -10.77 -8.02 2.28
CA ARG A 41 -9.64 -8.82 2.76
C ARG A 41 -8.54 -8.80 1.72
N PHE A 42 -7.31 -8.57 2.16
CA PHE A 42 -6.16 -8.45 1.28
C PHE A 42 -5.28 -9.69 1.38
N TYR A 43 -4.73 -10.09 0.25
CA TYR A 43 -3.88 -11.25 0.12
C TYR A 43 -2.75 -10.97 -0.86
N VAL A 44 -1.66 -11.71 -0.72
CA VAL A 44 -0.59 -11.78 -1.71
C VAL A 44 -0.60 -13.19 -2.29
N LEU A 45 -0.62 -13.28 -3.62
CA LEU A 45 -0.23 -14.49 -4.32
C LEU A 45 1.26 -14.39 -4.65
N SER A 46 2.06 -15.15 -3.90
CA SER A 46 3.52 -15.13 -3.95
C SER A 46 4.09 -16.37 -4.65
N TYR A 47 5.06 -16.17 -5.53
CA TYR A 47 5.81 -17.21 -6.22
C TYR A 47 7.27 -17.19 -5.79
N ARG A 48 7.81 -18.36 -5.44
CA ARG A 48 9.21 -18.48 -5.04
C ARG A 48 10.13 -18.18 -6.23
N ARG A 49 11.10 -17.27 -6.03
CA ARG A 49 12.17 -16.97 -7.00
C ARG A 49 13.40 -17.86 -6.85
N TYR A 50 13.62 -18.44 -5.65
CA TYR A 50 14.80 -19.22 -5.32
C TYR A 50 14.44 -20.68 -4.98
N PRO A 51 15.27 -21.71 -5.36
CA PRO A 51 16.56 -21.62 -6.07
C PRO A 51 16.43 -21.43 -7.59
N VAL A 52 15.27 -21.72 -8.17
CA VAL A 52 15.00 -21.53 -9.60
C VAL A 52 13.66 -20.83 -9.74
N ALA A 53 13.66 -19.69 -10.42
CA ALA A 53 12.47 -18.89 -10.65
C ALA A 53 11.60 -19.56 -11.74
N PRO A 54 10.35 -19.95 -11.46
CA PRO A 54 9.49 -20.57 -12.45
C PRO A 54 9.06 -19.54 -13.50
N ALA A 55 8.81 -20.01 -14.72
CA ALA A 55 8.11 -19.21 -15.72
C ALA A 55 6.67 -18.95 -15.23
N LEU A 56 6.35 -17.67 -14.99
CA LEU A 56 5.02 -17.26 -14.59
C LEU A 56 4.14 -17.04 -15.84
N PRO A 57 2.81 -17.24 -15.71
CA PRO A 57 1.87 -16.74 -16.71
C PRO A 57 2.11 -15.24 -16.95
N GLU A 58 1.97 -14.76 -18.20
CA GLU A 58 2.29 -13.38 -18.59
C GLU A 58 1.55 -12.32 -17.74
N SER A 59 0.38 -12.67 -17.21
CA SER A 59 -0.45 -11.79 -16.40
C SER A 59 -0.07 -11.73 -14.91
N LEU A 60 0.93 -12.49 -14.45
CA LEU A 60 1.30 -12.63 -13.04
C LEU A 60 2.73 -12.19 -12.77
N ALA A 61 2.89 -11.41 -11.72
CA ALA A 61 4.16 -11.07 -11.11
C ALA A 61 4.53 -12.10 -10.02
N TYR A 62 5.73 -12.00 -9.46
CA TYR A 62 6.12 -12.88 -8.35
C TYR A 62 5.35 -12.61 -7.06
N ASN A 63 4.92 -11.37 -6.83
CA ASN A 63 3.96 -11.03 -5.79
C ASN A 63 2.80 -10.30 -6.46
N ASN A 64 1.58 -10.76 -6.19
CA ASN A 64 0.38 -10.17 -6.77
C ASN A 64 -0.55 -9.81 -5.62
N LEU A 65 -0.81 -8.51 -5.46
CA LEU A 65 -1.76 -8.03 -4.48
C LEU A 65 -3.18 -8.33 -4.96
N LEU A 66 -3.94 -8.99 -4.10
CA LEU A 66 -5.32 -9.40 -4.33
C LEU A 66 -6.18 -8.79 -3.25
N VAL A 67 -7.37 -8.35 -3.64
CA VAL A 67 -8.44 -8.00 -2.72
C VAL A 67 -9.63 -8.91 -2.96
N VAL A 68 -10.23 -9.38 -1.87
CA VAL A 68 -11.50 -10.08 -1.88
C VAL A 68 -12.51 -9.20 -1.18
N HIS A 69 -13.53 -8.79 -1.92
CA HIS A 69 -14.57 -7.92 -1.45
C HIS A 69 -15.62 -8.67 -0.62
N ALA A 70 -16.51 -7.92 0.03
CA ALA A 70 -17.61 -8.48 0.81
C ALA A 70 -18.58 -9.35 -0.01
N ASP A 71 -18.64 -9.15 -1.33
CA ASP A 71 -19.43 -9.94 -2.29
C ASP A 71 -18.66 -11.14 -2.88
N GLU A 72 -17.49 -11.47 -2.30
CA GLU A 72 -16.60 -12.56 -2.72
C GLU A 72 -15.98 -12.36 -4.11
N LYS A 73 -16.14 -11.18 -4.71
CA LYS A 73 -15.41 -10.82 -5.93
C LYS A 73 -13.93 -10.62 -5.61
N VAL A 74 -13.10 -11.21 -6.47
CA VAL A 74 -11.64 -11.10 -6.39
C VAL A 74 -11.15 -10.11 -7.45
N GLU A 75 -10.28 -9.19 -7.04
CA GLU A 75 -9.62 -8.22 -7.91
C GLU A 75 -8.10 -8.24 -7.70
N PHE A 76 -7.35 -8.07 -8.78
CA PHE A 76 -5.91 -7.82 -8.72
C PHE A 76 -5.65 -6.33 -8.62
N ILE A 77 -4.86 -5.93 -7.63
CA ILE A 77 -4.23 -4.61 -7.59
C ILE A 77 -2.82 -4.80 -8.14
N ARG A 78 -2.59 -4.38 -9.38
CA ARG A 78 -1.39 -4.78 -10.15
C ARG A 78 -0.21 -3.84 -10.01
N ASP A 79 -0.49 -2.59 -9.71
CA ASP A 79 0.47 -1.50 -9.73
C ASP A 79 0.01 -0.36 -8.80
N PRO A 80 0.89 0.62 -8.53
CA PRO A 80 0.54 1.78 -7.70
C PRO A 80 -0.70 2.54 -8.20
N SER A 81 -0.91 2.65 -9.51
CA SER A 81 -2.07 3.35 -10.08
C SER A 81 -3.38 2.62 -9.79
N ALA A 82 -3.38 1.29 -9.85
CA ALA A 82 -4.52 0.48 -9.43
C ALA A 82 -4.79 0.60 -7.92
N LEU A 83 -3.73 0.70 -7.10
CA LEU A 83 -3.86 0.94 -5.67
C LEU A 83 -4.48 2.31 -5.39
N GLU A 84 -4.07 3.35 -6.12
CA GLU A 84 -4.67 4.68 -6.05
C GLU A 84 -6.16 4.65 -6.36
N ALA A 85 -6.53 4.03 -7.49
CA ALA A 85 -7.92 3.90 -7.91
C ALA A 85 -8.76 3.12 -6.88
N PHE A 86 -8.19 2.08 -6.29
CA PHE A 86 -8.80 1.33 -5.21
C PHE A 86 -9.05 2.21 -3.98
N PHE A 87 -8.05 2.96 -3.51
CA PHE A 87 -8.21 3.86 -2.36
C PHE A 87 -9.25 4.96 -2.63
N ARG A 88 -9.24 5.57 -3.82
CA ARG A 88 -10.23 6.61 -4.17
C ARG A 88 -11.66 6.07 -4.19
N SER A 89 -11.85 4.82 -4.59
CA SER A 89 -13.17 4.20 -4.69
C SER A 89 -13.66 3.61 -3.37
N GLN A 90 -12.83 2.82 -2.69
CA GLN A 90 -13.22 2.00 -1.53
C GLN A 90 -12.96 2.66 -0.18
N LEU A 91 -12.02 3.61 -0.08
CA LEU A 91 -11.71 4.22 1.21
C LEU A 91 -12.92 5.03 1.70
N ARG A 92 -13.38 4.66 2.91
CA ARG A 92 -14.47 5.37 3.59
C ARG A 92 -14.04 6.79 3.94
N PRO A 93 -14.99 7.73 4.10
CA PRO A 93 -14.66 9.08 4.56
C PRO A 93 -13.76 9.08 5.81
N VAL A 94 -12.63 9.77 5.69
CA VAL A 94 -11.61 9.94 6.73
C VAL A 94 -11.85 11.29 7.41
N THR A 95 -12.40 11.26 8.63
CA THR A 95 -12.79 12.47 9.37
C THR A 95 -11.99 12.65 10.66
N ALA A 96 -11.13 11.71 11.00
CA ALA A 96 -10.31 11.74 12.21
C ALA A 96 -8.85 11.44 11.92
N GLU A 97 -7.94 12.02 12.71
CA GLU A 97 -6.50 11.81 12.58
C GLU A 97 -6.12 10.33 12.60
N LEU A 98 -6.69 9.54 13.53
CA LEU A 98 -6.40 8.11 13.64
C LEU A 98 -6.78 7.34 12.37
N GLN A 99 -7.91 7.71 11.74
CA GLN A 99 -8.31 7.12 10.46
C GLN A 99 -7.31 7.48 9.36
N ALA A 100 -6.85 8.73 9.32
CA ALA A 100 -5.88 9.17 8.33
C ALA A 100 -4.52 8.45 8.50
N ARG A 101 -4.07 8.23 9.74
CA ARG A 101 -2.90 7.42 10.06
C ARG A 101 -3.07 5.97 9.58
N HIS A 102 -4.23 5.35 9.83
CA HIS A 102 -4.52 4.01 9.33
C HIS A 102 -4.50 3.95 7.80
N SER A 103 -5.05 4.95 7.10
CA SER A 103 -5.02 5.02 5.64
C SER A 103 -3.59 5.10 5.09
N VAL A 104 -2.74 5.93 5.68
CA VAL A 104 -1.31 6.03 5.29
C VAL A 104 -0.59 4.70 5.53
N LYS A 105 -0.75 4.10 6.71
CA LYS A 105 -0.13 2.81 7.03
C LYS A 105 -0.63 1.69 6.13
N ALA A 106 -1.92 1.68 5.81
CA ALA A 106 -2.50 0.72 4.89
C ALA A 106 -1.92 0.87 3.49
N TRP A 107 -1.79 2.11 2.99
CA TRP A 107 -1.15 2.38 1.70
C TRP A 107 0.26 1.83 1.67
N LEU A 108 1.09 2.24 2.63
CA LEU A 108 2.49 1.83 2.73
C LEU A 108 2.64 0.32 2.82
N ARG A 109 1.80 -0.36 3.62
CA ARG A 109 1.84 -1.82 3.75
C ARG A 109 1.52 -2.52 2.44
N LEU A 110 0.48 -2.06 1.72
CA LEU A 110 0.04 -2.67 0.47
C LEU A 110 1.01 -2.38 -0.68
N SER A 111 1.57 -1.17 -0.76
CA SER A 111 2.52 -0.78 -1.81
C SER A 111 3.85 -1.52 -1.73
N GLN A 112 4.27 -1.95 -0.53
CA GLN A 112 5.46 -2.79 -0.35
C GLN A 112 5.40 -4.07 -1.17
N GLU A 113 4.21 -4.63 -1.42
CA GLU A 113 4.06 -5.88 -2.18
C GLU A 113 4.47 -5.75 -3.65
N PHE A 114 4.45 -4.52 -4.22
CA PHE A 114 4.93 -4.27 -5.57
C PHE A 114 6.47 -4.29 -5.68
N GLN A 115 7.15 -4.02 -4.57
CA GLN A 115 8.61 -3.97 -4.50
C GLN A 115 9.21 -5.23 -3.86
N GLN A 116 8.40 -6.00 -3.14
CA GLN A 116 8.83 -7.18 -2.41
C GLN A 116 9.39 -8.25 -3.35
N ASP A 117 10.60 -8.73 -3.07
CA ASP A 117 11.28 -9.81 -3.78
C ASP A 117 11.41 -11.09 -2.92
N GLY A 118 10.94 -11.03 -1.68
CA GLY A 118 11.03 -12.08 -0.66
C GLY A 118 12.09 -11.81 0.42
N PHE A 119 12.90 -10.76 0.28
CA PHE A 119 14.00 -10.43 1.19
C PHE A 119 13.88 -9.06 1.85
N PHE A 120 13.11 -8.13 1.28
CA PHE A 120 12.95 -6.80 1.86
C PHE A 120 12.19 -6.85 3.19
N GLN A 121 12.82 -6.33 4.25
CA GLN A 121 12.18 -6.07 5.54
C GLN A 121 11.88 -4.58 5.64
N PHE A 122 10.62 -4.22 5.41
CA PHE A 122 10.15 -2.85 5.55
C PHE A 122 9.76 -2.55 6.99
N SER A 123 10.03 -1.33 7.43
CA SER A 123 9.51 -0.77 8.67
C SER A 123 8.75 0.53 8.39
N THR A 124 7.68 0.76 9.13
CA THR A 124 6.89 2.01 9.06
C THR A 124 6.85 2.63 10.45
N PRO A 125 7.85 3.43 10.84
CA PRO A 125 7.94 3.97 12.19
C PRO A 125 6.83 4.99 12.44
N GLU A 126 6.18 4.91 13.61
CA GLU A 126 5.11 5.84 14.01
C GLU A 126 5.57 7.30 14.05
N SER A 127 6.85 7.53 14.37
CA SER A 127 7.48 8.87 14.34
C SER A 127 7.54 9.50 12.95
N GLY A 128 7.46 8.68 11.89
CA GLY A 128 7.41 9.15 10.50
C GLY A 128 6.01 9.54 10.04
N LEU A 129 4.97 9.31 10.85
CA LEU A 129 3.59 9.63 10.50
C LEU A 129 3.21 11.04 10.95
N LEU A 130 2.82 11.87 9.99
CA LEU A 130 2.39 13.24 10.22
C LEU A 130 0.96 13.43 9.73
N VAL A 131 0.14 14.12 10.53
CA VAL A 131 -1.20 14.54 10.13
C VAL A 131 -1.37 16.01 10.45
N VAL A 132 -1.77 16.79 9.45
CA VAL A 132 -2.01 18.23 9.56
C VAL A 132 -3.38 18.53 8.99
N THR A 133 -4.15 19.37 9.66
CA THR A 133 -5.43 19.87 9.13
C THR A 133 -5.35 21.38 8.96
N GLU A 134 -5.57 21.85 7.74
CA GLU A 134 -5.57 23.28 7.42
C GLU A 134 -6.80 23.61 6.56
N ARG A 135 -7.57 24.62 6.98
CA ARG A 135 -8.79 25.09 6.28
C ARG A 135 -9.77 23.94 5.93
N GLY A 136 -9.89 22.95 6.82
CA GLY A 136 -10.77 21.79 6.65
C GLY A 136 -10.24 20.71 5.72
N VAL A 137 -9.05 20.88 5.14
CA VAL A 137 -8.35 19.82 4.38
C VAL A 137 -7.39 19.11 5.33
N MET A 138 -7.54 17.79 5.46
CA MET A 138 -6.65 16.96 6.26
C MET A 138 -5.61 16.32 5.35
N ARG A 139 -4.32 16.49 5.67
CA ARG A 139 -3.22 15.83 4.98
C ARG A 139 -2.51 14.90 5.94
N ALA A 140 -2.34 13.65 5.54
CA ALA A 140 -1.58 12.66 6.27
C ALA A 140 -0.44 12.13 5.40
N SER A 141 0.76 12.03 5.95
CA SER A 141 1.93 11.53 5.25
C SER A 141 2.74 10.57 6.09
N GLY A 142 3.52 9.72 5.44
CA GLY A 142 4.37 8.73 6.08
C GLY A 142 5.37 8.12 5.13
N LYS A 143 6.30 7.34 5.69
CA LYS A 143 7.22 6.53 4.89
C LYS A 143 7.41 5.12 5.43
N ALA A 144 7.69 4.19 4.52
CA ALA A 144 8.23 2.88 4.83
C ALA A 144 9.69 2.80 4.37
N GLU A 145 10.54 2.18 5.16
CA GLU A 145 11.98 2.10 4.94
C GLU A 145 12.45 0.65 4.94
N VAL A 146 13.35 0.28 4.03
CA VAL A 146 14.06 -1.00 4.06
C VAL A 146 15.24 -0.92 5.01
N GLY A 147 15.33 -1.85 5.96
CA GLY A 147 16.48 -1.96 6.86
C GLY A 147 17.79 -2.22 6.11
N SER A 148 18.85 -1.50 6.49
CA SER A 148 20.16 -1.53 5.80
C SER A 148 21.03 -2.75 6.12
N ASP A 149 20.53 -3.68 6.94
CA ASP A 149 21.30 -4.82 7.50
C ASP A 149 21.91 -5.76 6.44
N TYR A 150 21.45 -5.68 5.19
CA TYR A 150 21.94 -6.50 4.07
C TYR A 150 22.41 -5.69 2.85
N GLY A 151 22.70 -4.39 3.03
CA GLY A 151 23.29 -3.54 1.98
C GLY A 151 22.30 -2.98 0.94
N ASN A 152 21.01 -3.31 1.05
CA ASN A 152 19.94 -2.64 0.30
C ASN A 152 19.34 -1.51 1.14
N SER A 153 19.01 -0.41 0.49
CA SER A 153 18.29 0.72 1.09
C SER A 153 17.21 1.19 0.14
N GLY A 154 16.08 1.63 0.67
CA GLY A 154 14.94 2.05 -0.11
C GLY A 154 13.88 2.68 0.78
N GLU A 155 13.16 3.66 0.24
CA GLU A 155 12.06 4.31 0.93
C GLU A 155 10.84 4.36 0.01
N ILE A 156 9.66 4.16 0.60
CA ILE A 156 8.36 4.45 -0.03
C ILE A 156 7.76 5.59 0.76
N PHE A 157 7.46 6.72 0.11
CA PHE A 157 6.79 7.86 0.74
C PHE A 157 5.39 8.04 0.18
N ILE A 158 4.44 8.38 1.06
CA ILE A 158 3.08 8.72 0.65
C ILE A 158 2.58 9.97 1.37
N SER A 159 1.84 10.79 0.65
CA SER A 159 0.98 11.84 1.23
C SER A 159 -0.44 11.73 0.67
N LEU A 160 -1.41 11.53 1.56
CA LEU A 160 -2.84 11.49 1.27
C LEU A 160 -3.50 12.78 1.72
N SER A 161 -4.30 13.42 0.86
CA SER A 161 -5.10 14.59 1.22
C SER A 161 -6.59 14.29 1.15
N PHE A 162 -7.31 14.64 2.20
CA PHE A 162 -8.74 14.46 2.37
C PHE A 162 -9.44 15.82 2.41
N ASN A 163 -10.51 15.98 1.64
CA ASN A 163 -11.33 17.18 1.68
C ASN A 163 -12.17 17.26 2.98
N PRO A 164 -12.93 18.35 3.23
CA PRO A 164 -13.75 18.47 4.43
C PRO A 164 -14.81 17.38 4.62
N ALA A 165 -15.20 16.67 3.55
CA ALA A 165 -16.10 15.51 3.60
C ALA A 165 -15.35 14.19 3.88
N GLY A 166 -14.05 14.25 4.15
CA GLY A 166 -13.18 13.09 4.38
C GLY A 166 -12.87 12.27 3.13
N ARG A 167 -13.19 12.75 1.93
CA ARG A 167 -12.91 12.02 0.68
C ARG A 167 -11.47 12.28 0.26
N LEU A 168 -10.78 11.22 -0.17
CA LEU A 168 -9.45 11.31 -0.76
C LEU A 168 -9.50 12.16 -2.05
N THR A 169 -8.73 13.24 -2.10
CA THR A 169 -8.67 14.16 -3.25
C THR A 169 -7.31 14.17 -3.93
N ASP A 170 -6.23 13.98 -3.18
CA ASP A 170 -4.87 13.98 -3.72
C ASP A 170 -4.08 12.83 -3.08
N GLU A 171 -3.23 12.23 -3.89
CA GLU A 171 -2.33 11.13 -3.55
C GLU A 171 -0.99 11.46 -4.20
N ARG A 172 0.08 11.44 -3.41
CA ARG A 172 1.43 11.67 -3.90
C ARG A 172 2.37 10.59 -3.39
N ASN A 173 2.69 9.66 -4.27
CA ASN A 173 3.71 8.65 -4.09
C ASN A 173 5.01 9.11 -4.76
N SER A 174 6.15 8.90 -4.09
CA SER A 174 7.46 9.14 -4.68
C SER A 174 8.39 7.98 -4.33
N ASP A 175 8.85 7.28 -5.36
CA ASP A 175 9.93 6.30 -5.27
C ASP A 175 11.21 7.02 -5.71
N LEU A 176 12.08 7.35 -4.75
CA LEU A 176 13.47 7.84 -4.91
C LEU A 176 13.81 8.52 -6.26
N ASP A 177 13.41 9.78 -6.44
CA ASP A 177 14.15 10.78 -7.25
C ASP A 177 13.63 12.23 -7.12
N ASP A 178 12.51 12.48 -6.43
CA ASP A 178 11.87 13.82 -6.41
C ASP A 178 11.73 14.43 -4.99
N PHE A 179 12.79 14.38 -4.19
CA PHE A 179 12.81 14.92 -2.81
C PHE A 179 13.06 16.44 -2.71
N ASP A 180 12.98 17.23 -3.79
CA ASP A 180 13.34 18.67 -3.70
C ASP A 180 12.16 19.64 -3.54
N LEU A 181 10.99 19.18 -3.12
CA LEU A 181 9.89 20.06 -2.78
C LEU A 181 9.19 19.58 -1.50
N TRP A 182 9.23 20.43 -0.47
CA TRP A 182 8.42 20.41 0.77
C TRP A 182 9.12 20.19 2.12
N SER A 183 10.40 20.58 2.25
CA SER A 183 10.81 21.22 3.50
C SER A 183 10.23 22.63 3.55
N GLY A 184 9.03 22.77 4.14
CA GLY A 184 8.42 24.04 4.52
C GLY A 184 9.17 24.76 5.66
N ILE A 185 10.50 24.71 5.68
CA ILE A 185 11.32 25.67 6.42
C ILE A 185 11.41 26.90 5.53
N ARG A 186 10.75 27.97 5.95
CA ARG A 186 10.92 29.32 5.41
C ARG A 186 12.38 29.54 5.02
N LYS A 187 12.66 29.75 3.72
CA LYS A 187 13.84 30.53 3.29
C LYS A 187 13.66 31.93 3.87
N ARG A 188 14.07 32.11 5.14
CA ARG A 188 14.26 33.42 5.73
C ARG A 188 15.43 34.02 4.97
N HIS A 189 15.16 34.99 4.11
CA HIS A 189 16.15 35.88 3.56
C HIS A 189 17.12 36.30 4.66
N LEU A 190 18.39 35.92 4.53
CA LEU A 190 19.47 36.69 5.09
C LEU A 190 20.18 37.32 3.89
N ARG A 191 19.98 38.64 3.80
CA ARG A 191 20.69 39.55 2.90
C ARG A 191 22.15 39.60 3.33
N ASP A 192 22.99 39.70 2.30
CA ASP A 192 24.28 40.38 2.23
C ASP A 192 24.74 41.09 3.51
N TRP A 193 25.92 40.69 4.00
CA TRP A 193 27.05 41.56 4.37
C TRP A 193 28.35 40.78 4.19
#